data_AF-A0A536A1R1-F1
#
_entry.id   AF-A0A536A1R1-F1
#
_cell.length_a   1.000
_cell.length_b   1.000
_cell.length_c   1.000
_cell.angle_alpha   90.00
_cell.angle_beta   90.00
_cell.angle_gamma   90.00
#
_symmetry.space_group_name_H-M   'P 1'
#
loop_
_entity.id
_entity.type
_entity.pdbx_description
1 polymer ?
#
loop_
_entity_poly.entity_id
_entity_poly.type
_entity_poly.pdbx_seq_one_letter_code
_entity_poly.pdbx_strand_id
1 'polypeptide(L)'
;MPVSYTNRKGVTYTLYRGQTRTGKPRYYFGLPAHSQGEPVMEIPPGFTISESVNGVVSLVKDRPSLVQPEEVAAVEAAVQQHPEAHRYRVAVKGNRIEVYEQVGPDYNELVSELHIPGLSRPGLAEE
;
A
#
# COMPACT_ATOMS: atom_id res chain seq x y z
N MET A 1 -13.50 -14.72 -8.89
CA MET A 1 -13.53 -13.24 -8.81
C MET A 1 -12.11 -12.74 -8.98
N PRO A 2 -11.88 -11.57 -9.60
CA PRO A 2 -10.53 -11.00 -9.67
C PRO A 2 -9.94 -10.80 -8.28
N VAL A 3 -8.64 -11.00 -8.14
CA VAL A 3 -7.93 -10.75 -6.88
C VAL A 3 -8.00 -9.26 -6.57
N SER A 4 -8.58 -8.91 -5.43
CA SER A 4 -8.66 -7.54 -4.94
C SER A 4 -8.13 -7.42 -3.51
N TYR A 5 -7.73 -6.20 -3.16
CA TYR A 5 -7.23 -5.86 -1.83
C TYR A 5 -7.61 -4.44 -1.48
N THR A 6 -8.29 -4.26 -0.35
CA THR A 6 -8.62 -2.94 0.21
C THR A 6 -7.51 -2.53 1.15
N ASN A 7 -6.81 -1.45 0.81
CA ASN A 7 -5.75 -0.92 1.66
C ASN A 7 -6.33 -0.28 2.94
N ARG A 8 -5.47 0.06 3.89
CA ARG A 8 -5.92 0.73 5.12
C ARG A 8 -6.55 2.11 4.93
N LYS A 9 -6.36 2.73 3.76
CA LYS A 9 -7.01 3.99 3.38
C LYS A 9 -8.43 3.76 2.84
N GLY A 10 -8.93 2.52 2.83
CA GLY A 10 -10.25 2.15 2.31
C GLY A 10 -10.30 2.05 0.78
N VAL A 11 -9.16 2.13 0.10
CA VAL A 11 -9.08 2.10 -1.37
C VAL A 11 -8.88 0.66 -1.84
N THR A 12 -9.80 0.18 -2.69
CA THR A 12 -9.76 -1.18 -3.25
C THR A 12 -8.97 -1.22 -4.56
N TYR A 13 -7.92 -2.02 -4.57
CA TYR A 13 -7.10 -2.32 -5.74
C TYR A 13 -7.46 -3.69 -6.30
N THR A 14 -7.36 -3.85 -7.62
CA THR A 14 -7.51 -5.13 -8.32
C THR A 14 -6.18 -5.50 -8.96
N LEU A 15 -5.84 -6.80 -8.97
CA LEU A 15 -4.64 -7.32 -9.61
C LEU A 15 -4.86 -7.47 -11.12
N TYR A 16 -3.97 -6.86 -11.89
CA TYR A 16 -3.96 -6.92 -13.35
C TYR A 16 -2.69 -7.54 -13.87
N ARG A 17 -2.81 -8.21 -15.03
CA ARG A 17 -1.71 -8.69 -15.85
C ARG A 17 -1.61 -7.83 -17.09
N GLY A 18 -0.49 -7.14 -17.24
CA GLY A 18 -0.08 -6.49 -18.48
C GLY A 18 1.14 -7.17 -19.09
N GLN A 19 1.69 -6.54 -20.11
CA GLN A 19 2.95 -6.95 -20.73
C GLN A 19 3.99 -5.84 -20.58
N THR A 20 5.24 -6.23 -20.32
CA THR A 20 6.38 -5.31 -20.42
C THR A 20 6.70 -5.02 -21.89
N ARG A 21 7.50 -3.98 -22.15
CA ARG A 21 8.02 -3.67 -23.49
C ARG A 21 8.74 -4.86 -24.16
N THR A 22 9.27 -5.79 -23.36
CA THR A 22 9.94 -7.02 -23.80
C THR A 22 9.01 -8.24 -23.91
N GLY A 23 7.69 -8.07 -23.78
CA GLY A 23 6.69 -9.15 -23.86
C GLY A 23 6.55 -10.01 -22.60
N LYS A 24 7.42 -9.85 -21.59
CA LYS A 24 7.29 -10.57 -20.31
C LYS A 24 6.03 -10.12 -19.56
N PRO A 25 5.30 -11.03 -18.89
CA PRO A 25 4.15 -10.66 -18.09
C PRO A 25 4.56 -9.76 -16.93
N ARG A 26 3.79 -8.69 -16.71
CA ARG A 26 3.94 -7.80 -15.55
C ARG A 26 2.63 -7.78 -14.78
N TYR A 27 2.72 -8.13 -13.50
CA TYR A 27 1.60 -8.04 -12.58
C TYR A 27 1.66 -6.71 -11.82
N TYR A 28 0.52 -6.07 -11.63
CA TYR A 28 0.42 -4.84 -10.86
C TYR A 28 -0.98 -4.70 -10.27
N PHE A 29 -1.06 -4.08 -9.08
CA PHE A 29 -2.33 -3.65 -8.51
C PHE A 29 -2.69 -2.28 -9.08
N GLY A 30 -3.94 -2.11 -9.50
CA GLY A 30 -4.44 -0.86 -10.04
C GLY A 30 -5.89 -0.61 -9.62
N LEU A 31 -6.30 0.65 -9.70
CA LEU A 31 -7.69 1.02 -9.50
C LEU A 31 -8.51 0.55 -10.72
N PRO A 32 -9.72 -0.01 -10.51
CA PRO A 32 -10.54 -0.52 -11.60
C PRO A 32 -10.78 0.48 -12.73
N ALA A 33 -11.03 1.75 -12.38
CA ALA A 33 -11.32 2.81 -13.35
C ALA A 33 -10.12 3.23 -14.23
N HIS A 34 -8.89 2.86 -13.87
CA HIS A 34 -7.66 3.36 -14.52
C HIS A 34 -6.75 2.26 -15.06
N SER A 35 -7.18 1.00 -15.01
CA SER A 35 -6.35 -0.15 -15.34
C SER A 35 -6.68 -0.70 -16.73
N GLN A 36 -5.65 -0.89 -17.56
CA GLN A 36 -5.78 -1.37 -18.96
C GLN A 36 -5.37 -2.84 -19.14
N GLY A 37 -4.99 -3.52 -18.06
CA GLY A 37 -4.56 -4.93 -18.09
C GLY A 37 -5.72 -5.91 -17.94
N GLU A 38 -5.42 -7.20 -18.07
CA GLU A 38 -6.40 -8.26 -17.82
C GLU A 38 -6.51 -8.53 -16.31
N PRO A 39 -7.71 -8.53 -15.72
CA PRO A 39 -7.90 -8.90 -14.32
C PRO A 39 -7.43 -10.34 -14.07
N VAL A 40 -6.69 -10.53 -12.99
CA VAL A 40 -6.13 -11.84 -12.61
C VAL A 40 -7.02 -12.49 -11.56
N MET A 41 -7.33 -13.78 -11.73
CA MET A 41 -8.23 -14.52 -10.83
C MET A 41 -7.51 -15.14 -9.61
N GLU A 42 -6.19 -15.34 -9.70
CA GLU A 42 -5.40 -15.97 -8.64
C GLU A 42 -4.03 -15.31 -8.51
N ILE A 43 -3.47 -15.29 -7.29
CA ILE A 43 -2.13 -14.78 -7.04
C ILE A 43 -1.11 -15.73 -7.69
N PRO A 44 -0.18 -15.24 -8.53
CA PRO A 44 0.86 -16.08 -9.10
C PRO A 44 1.70 -16.78 -8.01
N PRO A 45 2.11 -18.04 -8.20
CA PRO A 45 2.86 -18.79 -7.20
C PRO A 45 4.18 -18.09 -6.84
N GLY A 46 4.53 -18.07 -5.55
CA GLY A 46 5.72 -17.41 -5.04
C GLY A 46 5.60 -15.88 -4.95
N PHE A 47 4.38 -15.35 -4.97
CA PHE A 47 4.09 -13.95 -4.72
C PHE A 47 3.07 -13.79 -3.60
N THR A 48 3.14 -12.64 -2.93
CA THR A 48 2.19 -12.21 -1.90
C THR A 48 1.83 -10.74 -2.09
N ILE A 49 0.72 -10.32 -1.49
CA ILE A 49 0.27 -8.93 -1.52
C ILE A 49 1.00 -8.17 -0.42
N SER A 50 1.52 -6.98 -0.76
CA SER A 50 2.15 -6.09 0.20
C SER A 50 1.59 -4.68 0.05
N GLU A 51 1.25 -4.06 1.19
CA GLU A 51 0.87 -2.66 1.27
C GLU A 51 2.06 -1.83 1.77
N SER A 52 2.38 -0.74 1.09
CA SER A 52 3.42 0.19 1.54
C SER A 52 2.93 1.13 2.63
N VAL A 53 3.87 1.83 3.28
CA VAL A 53 3.57 2.86 4.31
C VAL A 53 2.71 4.02 3.82
N ASN A 54 2.59 4.21 2.51
CA ASN A 54 1.72 5.21 1.88
C ASN A 54 0.36 4.67 1.44
N GLY A 55 0.10 3.36 1.62
CA GLY A 55 -1.13 2.68 1.20
C GLY A 55 -1.09 2.14 -0.23
N VAL A 56 0.07 2.18 -0.89
CA VAL A 56 0.20 1.61 -2.25
C VAL A 56 0.28 0.09 -2.15
N VAL A 57 -0.62 -0.60 -2.82
CA VAL A 57 -0.66 -2.07 -2.88
C VAL A 57 0.22 -2.55 -4.03
N SER A 58 0.99 -3.61 -3.79
CA SER A 58 1.90 -4.20 -4.77
C SER A 58 1.96 -5.71 -4.61
N LEU A 59 2.26 -6.37 -5.72
CA LEU A 59 2.57 -7.79 -5.71
C LEU A 59 4.07 -7.96 -5.52
N VAL A 60 4.49 -8.62 -4.45
CA VAL A 60 5.90 -8.84 -4.11
C VAL A 60 6.21 -10.32 -4.11
N LYS A 61 7.47 -10.68 -4.33
CA LYS A 61 7.90 -12.09 -4.20
C LYS A 61 7.76 -12.52 -2.75
N ASP A 62 7.20 -13.69 -2.56
CA ASP A 62 7.14 -14.33 -1.26
C ASP A 62 8.56 -14.70 -0.83
N ARG A 63 9.01 -14.09 0.25
CA ARG A 63 10.34 -14.28 0.82
C ARG A 63 10.16 -14.32 2.34
N PRO A 64 10.75 -15.30 3.02
CA PRO A 64 10.69 -15.34 4.47
C PRO A 64 11.31 -14.07 5.05
N SER A 65 10.58 -13.43 5.98
CA SER A 65 11.12 -12.36 6.81
C SER A 65 12.24 -12.93 7.67
N LEU A 66 13.36 -12.23 7.76
CA LEU A 66 14.41 -12.56 8.74
C LEU A 66 14.12 -11.95 10.11
N VAL A 67 13.23 -10.97 10.15
CA VAL A 67 12.74 -10.34 11.37
C VAL A 67 11.62 -11.20 11.95
N GLN A 68 11.78 -11.60 13.20
CA GLN A 68 10.81 -12.39 13.94
C GLN A 68 9.62 -11.52 14.40
N PRO A 69 8.41 -12.09 14.51
CA PRO A 69 7.24 -11.35 14.99
C PRO A 69 7.45 -10.66 16.35
N GLU A 70 8.22 -11.27 17.24
CA GLU A 70 8.53 -10.74 18.57
C GLU A 70 9.39 -9.48 18.50
N GLU A 71 10.32 -9.42 17.54
CA GLU A 71 11.15 -8.23 17.30
C GLU A 71 10.30 -7.07 16.78
N VAL A 72 9.33 -7.37 15.89
CA VAL A 72 8.38 -6.38 15.38
C VAL A 72 7.50 -5.85 16.51
N ALA A 73 6.95 -6.75 17.33
CA ALA A 73 6.08 -6.39 18.45
C ALA A 73 6.81 -5.52 19.48
N ALA A 74 8.09 -5.79 19.76
CA ALA A 74 8.91 -4.97 20.65
C ALA A 74 9.06 -3.53 20.12
N VAL A 75 9.30 -3.36 18.82
CA VAL A 75 9.40 -2.03 18.20
C VAL A 75 8.05 -1.32 18.17
N GLU A 76 6.97 -2.02 17.83
CA GLU A 76 5.62 -1.46 17.86
C GLU A 76 5.22 -0.98 19.25
N ALA A 77 5.52 -1.76 20.30
CA ALA A 77 5.28 -1.38 21.68
C ALA A 77 6.08 -0.13 22.08
N ALA A 78 7.35 -0.03 21.66
CA ALA A 78 8.17 1.16 21.93
C ALA A 78 7.61 2.41 21.21
N VAL A 79 7.16 2.27 19.97
CA VAL A 79 6.54 3.38 19.21
C VAL A 79 5.22 3.81 19.86
N GLN A 80 4.42 2.88 20.36
CA GLN A 80 3.15 3.18 21.03
C GLN A 80 3.32 3.95 22.35
N GLN A 81 4.48 3.85 23.01
CA GLN A 81 4.79 4.65 24.20
C GLN A 81 5.11 6.11 23.89
N HIS A 82 5.34 6.47 22.63
CA HIS A 82 5.64 7.84 22.23
C HIS A 82 4.38 8.74 22.37
N PRO A 83 4.49 9.97 22.92
CA PRO A 83 3.35 10.88 23.07
C PRO A 83 2.60 11.16 21.75
N GLU A 84 3.35 11.18 20.64
CA GLU A 84 2.83 11.36 19.29
C GLU A 84 2.83 10.05 18.49
N ALA A 85 2.56 8.90 19.12
CA ALA A 85 2.61 7.58 18.46
C ALA A 85 1.84 7.53 17.12
N HIS A 86 0.74 8.29 17.01
CA HIS A 86 -0.06 8.42 15.79
C HIS A 86 0.71 8.97 14.57
N ARG A 87 1.80 9.72 14.78
CA ARG A 87 2.68 10.23 13.72
C ARG A 87 3.67 9.20 13.22
N TYR A 88 3.83 8.08 13.91
CA TYR A 88 4.82 7.06 13.57
C TYR A 88 4.17 5.83 12.93
N ARG A 89 4.88 5.19 12.02
CA ARG A 89 4.46 3.94 11.37
C ARG A 89 5.60 2.95 11.28
N VAL A 90 5.36 1.74 11.74
CA VAL A 90 6.32 0.62 11.65
C VAL A 90 6.03 -0.19 10.39
N ALA A 91 7.07 -0.56 9.65
CA ALA A 91 6.99 -1.46 8.52
C ALA A 91 8.17 -2.43 8.49
N VAL A 92 7.90 -3.69 8.17
CA VAL A 92 8.93 -4.72 8.05
C VAL A 92 9.30 -4.89 6.58
N LYS A 93 10.60 -4.78 6.26
CA LYS A 93 11.11 -5.01 4.91
C LYS A 93 12.27 -5.99 4.93
N GLY A 94 11.96 -7.26 4.69
CA GLY A 94 12.95 -8.33 4.58
C GLY A 94 13.69 -8.58 5.88
N ASN A 95 14.80 -7.89 6.09
CA ASN A 95 15.70 -8.04 7.24
C ASN A 95 15.82 -6.80 8.12
N ARG A 96 14.92 -5.81 7.93
CA ARG A 96 14.91 -4.58 8.72
C ARG A 96 13.51 -4.15 9.08
N ILE A 97 13.42 -3.45 10.19
CA ILE A 97 12.24 -2.71 10.63
C ILE A 97 12.51 -1.24 10.30
N GLU A 98 11.59 -0.62 9.56
CA GLU A 98 11.63 0.79 9.20
C GLU A 98 10.54 1.51 10.00
N VAL A 99 10.92 2.57 10.73
CA VAL A 99 9.98 3.45 11.44
C VAL A 99 9.92 4.78 10.68
N TYR A 100 8.73 5.13 10.23
CA TYR A 100 8.45 6.34 9.48
C TYR A 100 7.81 7.36 10.40
N GLU A 101 8.25 8.61 10.33
CA GLU A 101 7.57 9.74 10.97
C GLU A 101 6.78 10.53 9.92
N GLN A 102 5.57 10.93 10.28
CA GLN A 102 4.79 11.88 9.53
C GLN A 102 5.37 13.29 9.71
N VAL A 103 5.99 13.80 8.64
CA VAL A 103 6.50 15.16 8.54
C VAL A 103 5.49 16.03 7.78
N GLY A 104 4.60 16.70 8.53
CA GLY A 104 3.55 17.57 7.98
C GLY A 104 2.20 16.89 7.75
N PRO A 105 1.19 17.64 7.29
CA PRO A 105 -0.17 17.14 7.10
C PRO A 105 -0.23 16.09 5.99
N ASP A 106 -1.13 15.10 6.12
CA ASP A 106 -1.39 14.16 5.04
C ASP A 106 -1.98 14.90 3.82
N TYR A 107 -1.79 14.38 2.61
CA TYR A 107 -2.34 14.98 1.39
C TYR A 107 -3.84 15.30 1.52
N ASN A 108 -4.62 14.40 2.12
CA ASN A 108 -6.06 14.57 2.25
C ASN A 108 -6.42 15.66 3.28
N GLU A 109 -5.59 15.81 4.31
CA GLU A 109 -5.70 16.86 5.33
C GLU A 109 -5.35 18.22 4.71
N LEU A 110 -4.25 18.30 3.97
CA LEU A 110 -3.81 19.50 3.24
C LEU A 110 -4.87 19.95 2.21
N VAL A 111 -5.46 19.02 1.45
CA VAL A 111 -6.54 19.34 0.50
C VAL A 111 -7.80 19.84 1.22
N SER A 112 -8.12 19.29 2.38
CA SER A 112 -9.27 19.74 3.18
C SER A 112 -9.06 21.16 3.75
N GLU A 113 -7.83 21.48 4.17
CA GLU A 113 -7.48 22.80 4.70
C GLU A 113 -7.47 23.88 3.61
N LEU A 114 -6.92 23.57 2.44
CA LEU A 114 -6.64 24.56 1.40
C LEU A 114 -7.91 25.10 0.69
N HIS A 115 -9.09 24.49 0.86
CA HIS A 115 -10.36 24.93 0.23
C HIS A 115 -10.22 25.29 -1.27
N ILE A 116 -9.29 24.67 -2.01
CA ILE A 116 -9.01 25.07 -3.40
C ILE A 116 -10.15 24.57 -4.30
N PRO A 117 -10.94 25.46 -4.92
CA PRO A 117 -11.96 25.05 -5.87
C PRO A 117 -11.28 24.40 -7.09
N GLY A 118 -11.64 23.15 -7.39
CA GLY A 118 -11.14 22.39 -8.55
C GLY A 118 -10.05 21.35 -8.24
N LEU A 119 -9.51 21.31 -7.03
CA LEU A 119 -8.68 20.19 -6.55
C LEU A 119 -9.58 19.06 -6.04
N SER A 120 -10.36 18.48 -6.94
CA SER A 120 -11.12 17.27 -6.62
C SER A 120 -10.16 16.11 -6.39
N ARG A 121 -10.44 15.36 -5.32
CA ARG A 121 -9.84 14.07 -4.96
C ARG A 121 -9.46 13.28 -6.23
N PRO A 122 -8.18 12.99 -6.50
CA PRO A 122 -7.86 12.01 -7.52
C PRO A 122 -8.30 10.64 -6.99
N GLY A 123 -9.48 10.18 -7.42
CA GLY A 123 -9.92 8.79 -7.23
C GLY A 123 -11.14 8.52 -6.35
N LEU A 124 -11.98 9.52 -6.04
CA LEU A 124 -13.35 9.27 -5.58
C LEU A 124 -14.32 9.97 -6.55
N ALA A 125 -14.36 9.45 -7.79
CA ALA A 125 -15.57 9.55 -8.59
C ALA A 125 -16.53 8.49 -8.06
N GLU A 126 -17.54 8.96 -7.34
CA GLU A 126 -18.94 8.50 -7.34
C GLU A 126 -19.17 6.99 -7.58
N GLU A 127 -19.50 6.24 -6.52
CA GLU A 127 -20.90 5.89 -6.14
C GLU A 127 -20.92 5.30 -4.72
#